data_AF-A0A0A6SA68-F1
#
_entry.id   AF-A0A0A6SA68-F1
#
_cell.length_a   1.000
_cell.length_b   1.000
_cell.length_c   1.000
_cell.angle_alpha   90.00
_cell.angle_beta   90.00
_cell.angle_gamma   90.00
#
_symmetry.space_group_name_H-M   'P 1'
#
loop_
_entity.id
_entity.type
_entity.pdbx_description
1 polymer ?
#
loop_
_entity_poly.entity_id
_entity_poly.type
_entity_poly.pdbx_seq_one_letter_code
_entity_poly.pdbx_strand_id
1 'polypeptide(L)'
;MLDFDGSSNDDISSTYHGTVPRAAHKKATKKKTKIIVPVSSSLDPITIGAKRPSADQIKIVGGRGYDLRQPIPVKYTAVRERFLDARKNFWTPNDIPMGEDKLQWNTGKLTEAEMWLFKTNISYLTAGDNLVPDNLVNAIFQHITANEMRQYLRWVMAEESNHVESYLFILESFGLDEQGQGQIFNLYQELPDLVKKVNWNLTFSNKVVNSDAPLGSDEANRALLEDLLSYYIFEYLFFPLGFSQIFALARKGKLRNTAQQYSYIWRDEASHSSNGLWLIKQITQENPSVWDAAMQDRARALVNEAVKLETAHAHAVMPDGGILGLPVKTYIKFAKFVADNVCKNLGLKPLFGIREHPMPWISEYELNHEVNFFEGRVREYQTGTQLTWD
;
A
#
# COMPACT_ATOMS: atom_id res chain seq x y z
N MET A 1 -17.96 -62.89 -21.29
CA MET A 1 -18.76 -63.81 -22.12
C MET A 1 -18.58 -65.18 -21.50
N LEU A 2 -19.70 -65.81 -21.13
CA LEU A 2 -19.89 -67.12 -20.48
C LEU A 2 -19.89 -67.14 -18.94
N ASP A 3 -21.12 -67.09 -18.44
CA ASP A 3 -21.60 -67.56 -17.13
C ASP A 3 -21.31 -69.05 -16.91
N PHE A 4 -21.39 -69.54 -15.66
CA PHE A 4 -22.46 -70.47 -15.24
C PHE A 4 -22.39 -70.80 -13.73
N ASP A 5 -23.58 -70.82 -13.15
CA ASP A 5 -23.95 -71.18 -11.78
C ASP A 5 -23.52 -72.59 -11.33
N GLY A 6 -23.48 -72.78 -10.01
CA GLY A 6 -23.40 -74.09 -9.38
C GLY A 6 -23.67 -74.05 -7.89
N SER A 7 -24.95 -74.11 -7.52
CA SER A 7 -25.46 -74.26 -6.15
C SER A 7 -24.98 -75.52 -5.44
N SER A 8 -24.75 -75.46 -4.12
CA SER A 8 -25.25 -76.46 -3.17
C SER A 8 -25.12 -75.97 -1.72
N ASN A 9 -26.21 -76.13 -0.97
CA ASN A 9 -26.26 -76.04 0.48
C ASN A 9 -25.50 -77.22 1.09
N ASP A 10 -24.80 -77.01 2.19
CA ASP A 10 -24.77 -77.97 3.28
C ASP A 10 -24.57 -77.25 4.62
N ASP A 11 -25.32 -77.76 5.58
CA ASP A 11 -25.68 -77.21 6.88
C ASP A 11 -24.82 -77.89 7.95
N ILE A 12 -23.95 -77.16 8.66
CA ILE A 12 -23.35 -77.66 9.91
C ILE A 12 -23.27 -76.52 10.93
N SER A 13 -24.07 -76.69 11.97
CA SER A 13 -24.05 -75.92 13.20
C SER A 13 -22.68 -75.98 13.88
N SER A 14 -22.15 -74.84 14.31
CA SER A 14 -21.37 -74.80 15.54
C SER A 14 -21.60 -73.48 16.27
N THR A 15 -22.10 -73.63 17.49
CA THR A 15 -22.36 -72.59 18.48
C THR A 15 -21.03 -72.07 19.04
N TYR A 16 -20.75 -70.78 18.85
CA TYR A 16 -19.82 -70.04 19.72
C TYR A 16 -20.51 -68.77 20.22
N HIS A 17 -20.84 -68.77 21.51
CA HIS A 17 -21.26 -67.59 22.26
C HIS A 17 -20.04 -66.73 22.56
N GLY A 18 -19.90 -65.63 21.83
CA GLY A 18 -19.02 -64.50 22.17
C GLY A 18 -19.86 -63.26 22.43
N THR A 19 -20.04 -62.90 23.70
CA THR A 19 -20.70 -61.66 24.12
C THR A 19 -19.81 -60.46 23.83
N VAL A 20 -20.08 -59.76 22.73
CA VAL A 20 -19.48 -58.44 22.44
C VAL A 20 -20.26 -57.37 23.21
N PRO A 21 -19.62 -56.49 24.01
CA PRO A 21 -20.32 -55.42 24.71
C PRO A 21 -20.87 -54.39 23.70
N ARG A 22 -22.16 -54.11 23.81
CA ARG A 22 -22.90 -53.14 22.99
C ARG A 22 -22.39 -51.73 23.32
N ALA A 23 -21.55 -51.16 22.45
CA ALA A 23 -21.10 -49.78 22.57
C ALA A 23 -22.30 -48.82 22.54
N ALA A 24 -22.42 -47.98 23.57
CA ALA A 24 -23.44 -46.96 23.65
C ALA A 24 -23.27 -45.95 22.51
N HIS A 25 -24.26 -45.87 21.60
CA HIS A 25 -24.33 -44.82 20.60
C HIS A 25 -24.49 -43.46 21.28
N LYS A 26 -23.38 -42.72 21.43
CA LYS A 26 -23.43 -41.27 21.65
C LYS A 26 -24.10 -40.64 20.42
N LYS A 27 -25.29 -40.06 20.61
CA LYS A 27 -25.92 -39.20 19.61
C LYS A 27 -24.95 -38.09 19.25
N ALA A 28 -24.36 -38.16 18.06
CA ALA A 28 -23.60 -37.06 17.49
C ALA A 28 -24.55 -35.87 17.33
N THR A 29 -24.38 -34.84 18.15
CA THR A 29 -24.97 -33.53 17.90
C THR A 29 -24.44 -33.04 16.56
N LYS A 30 -25.28 -33.09 15.52
CA LYS A 30 -24.99 -32.46 14.22
C LYS A 30 -24.64 -31.00 14.50
N LYS A 31 -23.35 -30.65 14.46
CA LYS A 31 -22.91 -29.25 14.32
C LYS A 31 -23.66 -28.73 13.09
N LYS A 32 -24.54 -27.74 13.27
CA LYS A 32 -25.13 -27.04 12.14
C LYS A 32 -23.97 -26.50 11.31
N THR A 33 -23.72 -27.09 10.15
CA THR A 33 -22.75 -26.56 9.18
C THR A 33 -23.26 -25.17 8.83
N LYS A 34 -22.59 -24.12 9.31
CA LYS A 34 -22.87 -22.75 8.86
C LYS A 34 -22.65 -22.77 7.36
N ILE A 35 -23.71 -22.55 6.58
CA ILE A 35 -23.58 -22.28 5.16
C ILE A 35 -22.89 -20.91 5.07
N ILE A 36 -21.59 -20.91 4.81
CA ILE A 36 -20.83 -19.70 4.53
C ILE A 36 -21.13 -19.36 3.08
N VAL A 37 -22.00 -18.38 2.86
CA VAL A 37 -22.18 -17.80 1.52
C VAL A 37 -20.85 -17.13 1.16
N PRO A 38 -20.22 -17.50 0.03
CA PRO A 38 -18.95 -16.91 -0.37
C PRO A 38 -19.10 -15.41 -0.61
N VAL A 39 -18.01 -14.69 -0.36
CA VAL A 39 -17.89 -13.27 -0.72
C VAL A 39 -17.90 -13.15 -2.23
N SER A 40 -18.56 -12.10 -2.73
CA SER A 40 -18.59 -11.79 -4.17
C SER A 40 -17.18 -11.66 -4.72
N SER A 41 -16.89 -12.34 -5.82
CA SER A 41 -15.62 -12.29 -6.54
C SER A 41 -15.82 -11.81 -7.97
N SER A 42 -14.82 -11.10 -8.52
CA SER A 42 -14.82 -10.75 -9.94
C SER A 42 -14.65 -11.98 -10.85
N LEU A 43 -14.19 -13.10 -10.29
CA LEU A 43 -14.00 -14.36 -10.99
C LEU A 43 -15.24 -15.28 -10.90
N ASP A 44 -16.29 -14.88 -10.19
CA ASP A 44 -17.52 -15.67 -10.12
C ASP A 44 -18.19 -15.80 -11.50
N PRO A 45 -18.69 -17.00 -11.87
CA PRO A 45 -19.40 -17.21 -13.12
C PRO A 45 -20.63 -16.31 -13.27
N ILE A 46 -20.90 -15.88 -14.51
CA ILE A 46 -22.07 -15.07 -14.83
C ILE A 46 -23.31 -15.95 -14.92
N THR A 47 -24.39 -15.53 -14.25
CA THR A 47 -25.68 -16.20 -14.31
C THR A 47 -26.69 -15.35 -15.08
N ILE A 48 -27.36 -15.93 -16.08
CA ILE A 48 -28.46 -15.28 -16.81
C ILE A 48 -29.59 -14.94 -15.81
N GLY A 49 -30.08 -13.70 -15.86
CA GLY A 49 -31.16 -13.24 -14.96
C GLY A 49 -30.70 -12.76 -13.58
N ALA A 50 -29.38 -12.65 -13.34
CA ALA A 50 -28.86 -12.03 -12.13
C ALA A 50 -29.40 -10.60 -11.95
N LYS A 51 -29.85 -10.28 -10.74
CA LYS A 51 -30.41 -8.96 -10.42
C LYS A 51 -29.30 -7.94 -10.22
N ARG A 52 -29.56 -6.70 -10.63
CA ARG A 52 -28.71 -5.55 -10.31
C ARG A 52 -28.65 -5.35 -8.78
N PRO A 53 -27.46 -5.12 -8.19
CA PRO A 53 -27.36 -4.81 -6.77
C PRO A 53 -28.03 -3.48 -6.42
N SER A 54 -28.61 -3.40 -5.23
CA SER A 54 -28.98 -2.12 -4.63
C SER A 54 -27.79 -1.53 -3.86
N ALA A 55 -27.74 -0.20 -3.74
CA ALA A 55 -26.58 0.50 -3.15
C ALA A 55 -26.35 0.11 -1.68
N ASP A 56 -27.41 -0.17 -0.92
CA ASP A 56 -27.35 -0.60 0.48
C ASP A 56 -26.71 -1.98 0.68
N GLN A 57 -26.68 -2.82 -0.36
CA GLN A 57 -26.08 -4.16 -0.30
C GLN A 57 -24.56 -4.15 -0.51
N ILE A 58 -24.03 -3.11 -1.16
CA ILE A 58 -22.60 -3.02 -1.47
C ILE A 58 -21.82 -2.80 -0.17
N LYS A 59 -20.73 -3.53 0.00
CA LYS A 59 -19.79 -3.38 1.14
C LYS A 59 -18.37 -3.21 0.65
N ILE A 60 -17.53 -2.52 1.42
CA ILE A 60 -16.10 -2.42 1.12
C ILE A 60 -15.43 -3.80 1.20
N VAL A 61 -15.67 -4.53 2.28
CA VAL A 61 -15.24 -5.93 2.47
C VAL A 61 -16.42 -6.82 2.78
N GLY A 62 -16.34 -8.09 2.40
CA GLY A 62 -17.35 -9.09 2.74
C GLY A 62 -18.71 -8.89 2.04
N GLY A 63 -18.74 -8.18 0.92
CA GLY A 63 -19.90 -8.06 0.04
C GLY A 63 -20.34 -9.41 -0.53
N ARG A 64 -21.65 -9.61 -0.71
CA ARG A 64 -22.21 -10.90 -1.14
C ARG A 64 -23.40 -10.73 -2.06
N GLY A 65 -23.55 -11.66 -3.00
CA GLY A 65 -24.76 -11.79 -3.82
C GLY A 65 -24.89 -10.74 -4.91
N TYR A 66 -23.77 -10.11 -5.29
CA TYR A 66 -23.73 -9.15 -6.39
C TYR A 66 -22.46 -9.27 -7.23
N ASP A 67 -22.55 -8.82 -8.48
CA ASP A 67 -21.50 -8.91 -9.48
C ASP A 67 -20.54 -7.70 -9.39
N LEU A 68 -19.28 -7.95 -9.05
CA LEU A 68 -18.25 -6.91 -8.93
C LEU A 68 -17.90 -6.24 -10.25
N ARG A 69 -18.31 -6.80 -11.40
CA ARG A 69 -18.07 -6.25 -12.74
C ARG A 69 -19.05 -5.10 -13.07
N GLN A 70 -20.12 -4.93 -12.29
CA GLN A 70 -21.05 -3.81 -12.48
C GLN A 70 -20.54 -2.55 -11.75
N PRO A 71 -20.32 -1.42 -12.46
CA PRO A 71 -19.85 -0.18 -11.84
C PRO A 71 -20.97 0.62 -11.15
N ILE A 72 -22.23 0.19 -11.29
CA ILE A 72 -23.40 0.89 -10.79
C ILE A 72 -24.24 -0.07 -9.92
N PRO A 73 -24.79 0.39 -8.78
CA PRO A 73 -24.72 1.75 -8.23
C PRO A 73 -23.35 2.08 -7.60
N VAL A 74 -22.94 3.35 -7.69
CA VAL A 74 -21.82 3.88 -6.91
C VAL A 74 -22.34 4.18 -5.50
N LYS A 75 -21.89 3.42 -4.50
CA LYS A 75 -22.29 3.61 -3.10
C LYS A 75 -21.39 4.66 -2.44
N TYR A 76 -20.07 4.53 -2.61
CA TYR A 76 -19.07 5.40 -2.02
C TYR A 76 -18.66 6.50 -3.00
N THR A 77 -19.52 7.49 -3.19
CA THR A 77 -19.27 8.60 -4.12
C THR A 77 -17.97 9.35 -3.83
N ALA A 78 -17.61 9.50 -2.55
CA ALA A 78 -16.35 10.11 -2.12
C ALA A 78 -15.10 9.38 -2.66
N VAL A 79 -15.17 8.05 -2.84
CA VAL A 79 -14.06 7.27 -3.42
C VAL A 79 -13.94 7.55 -4.92
N ARG A 80 -15.07 7.68 -5.61
CA ARG A 80 -15.09 8.07 -7.02
C ARG A 80 -14.54 9.47 -7.21
N GLU A 81 -14.87 10.42 -6.34
CA GLU A 81 -14.32 11.78 -6.37
C GLU A 81 -12.79 11.76 -6.19
N ARG A 82 -12.28 11.03 -5.19
CA ARG A 82 -10.84 10.82 -4.99
C ARG A 82 -10.14 10.26 -6.22
N PHE A 83 -10.75 9.27 -6.89
CA PHE A 83 -10.23 8.74 -8.15
C PHE A 83 -10.18 9.78 -9.26
N LEU A 84 -11.22 10.59 -9.41
CA LEU A 84 -11.25 11.64 -10.43
C LEU A 84 -10.24 12.74 -10.13
N ASP A 85 -9.96 13.04 -8.87
CA ASP A 85 -8.96 14.03 -8.47
C ASP A 85 -7.54 13.50 -8.65
N ALA A 86 -7.24 12.28 -8.21
CA ALA A 86 -5.93 11.65 -8.43
C ALA A 86 -5.60 11.56 -9.94
N ARG A 87 -6.59 11.29 -10.79
CA ARG A 87 -6.37 11.28 -12.24
C ARG A 87 -5.93 12.61 -12.84
N LYS A 88 -6.26 13.74 -12.23
CA LYS A 88 -5.81 15.07 -12.70
C LYS A 88 -4.34 15.31 -12.37
N ASN A 89 -3.78 14.52 -11.45
CA ASN A 89 -2.42 14.66 -10.97
C ASN A 89 -1.40 13.89 -11.81
N PHE A 90 -1.82 13.03 -12.76
CA PHE A 90 -0.90 12.22 -13.54
C PHE A 90 0.22 13.07 -14.17
N TRP A 91 1.47 12.61 -14.01
CA TRP A 91 2.68 13.32 -14.42
C TRP A 91 3.68 12.34 -15.02
N THR A 92 4.51 12.80 -15.94
CA THR A 92 5.53 11.97 -16.60
C THR A 92 6.91 12.37 -16.08
N PRO A 93 7.74 11.45 -15.56
CA PRO A 93 9.07 11.78 -15.04
C PRO A 93 9.98 12.47 -16.07
N ASN A 94 9.90 12.05 -17.34
CA ASN A 94 10.70 12.57 -18.44
C ASN A 94 10.44 14.06 -18.76
N ASP A 95 9.33 14.63 -18.30
CA ASP A 95 9.02 16.06 -18.49
C ASP A 95 9.85 16.96 -17.57
N ILE A 96 10.54 16.40 -16.56
CA ILE A 96 11.35 17.13 -15.59
C ILE A 96 12.82 17.13 -16.02
N PRO A 97 13.42 18.30 -16.31
CA PRO A 97 14.78 18.35 -16.86
C PRO A 97 15.84 18.00 -15.81
N MET A 98 16.65 16.98 -16.08
CA MET A 98 17.66 16.48 -15.13
C MET A 98 19.08 17.03 -15.34
N GLY A 99 19.27 18.00 -16.26
CA GLY A 99 20.59 18.48 -16.67
C GLY A 99 21.44 19.10 -15.55
N GLU A 100 20.82 19.89 -14.66
CA GLU A 100 21.54 20.50 -13.52
C GLU A 100 21.97 19.44 -12.51
N ASP A 101 21.07 18.51 -12.16
CA ASP A 101 21.33 17.46 -11.19
C ASP A 101 22.42 16.50 -11.72
N LYS A 102 22.38 16.16 -13.01
CA LYS A 102 23.46 15.42 -13.71
C LYS A 102 24.80 16.14 -13.60
N LEU A 103 24.85 17.45 -13.79
CA LEU A 103 26.09 18.21 -13.64
C LEU A 103 26.60 18.16 -12.20
N GLN A 104 25.70 18.30 -11.21
CA GLN A 104 26.07 18.21 -9.79
C GLN A 104 26.64 16.85 -9.42
N TRP A 105 26.02 15.77 -9.92
CA TRP A 105 26.49 14.40 -9.77
C TRP A 105 27.91 14.21 -10.31
N ASN A 106 28.15 14.65 -11.55
CA ASN A 106 29.42 14.42 -12.23
C ASN A 106 30.58 15.33 -11.77
N THR A 107 30.28 16.48 -11.17
CA THR A 107 31.29 17.47 -10.76
C THR A 107 31.63 17.42 -9.27
N GLY A 108 31.09 16.44 -8.52
CA GLY A 108 31.39 16.26 -7.09
C GLY A 108 30.84 17.38 -6.21
N LYS A 109 29.71 18.00 -6.58
CA LYS A 109 29.05 19.04 -5.76
C LYS A 109 28.37 18.48 -4.50
N LEU A 110 28.17 17.15 -4.46
CA LEU A 110 27.69 16.42 -3.29
C LEU A 110 28.90 15.93 -2.49
N THR A 111 28.87 16.16 -1.18
CA THR A 111 29.82 15.54 -0.24
C THR A 111 29.57 14.03 -0.15
N GLU A 112 30.51 13.27 0.39
CA GLU A 112 30.35 11.82 0.60
C GLU A 112 29.11 11.48 1.41
N ALA A 113 28.82 12.23 2.49
CA ALA A 113 27.64 12.03 3.32
C ALA A 113 26.32 12.32 2.56
N GLU A 114 26.28 13.36 1.72
CA GLU A 114 25.09 13.68 0.91
C GLU A 114 24.89 12.68 -0.23
N MET A 115 25.98 12.20 -0.81
CA MET A 115 25.98 11.14 -1.83
C MET A 115 25.49 9.82 -1.23
N TRP A 116 25.95 9.46 -0.04
CA TRP A 116 25.49 8.29 0.71
C TRP A 116 24.00 8.40 1.04
N LEU A 117 23.57 9.56 1.56
CA LEU A 117 22.17 9.82 1.87
C LEU A 117 21.29 9.64 0.61
N PHE A 118 21.65 10.27 -0.51
CA PHE A 118 20.91 10.13 -1.76
C PHE A 118 20.82 8.67 -2.23
N LYS A 119 21.96 7.96 -2.30
CA LYS A 119 22.01 6.57 -2.80
C LYS A 119 21.19 5.62 -1.94
N THR A 120 21.31 5.71 -0.62
CA THR A 120 20.53 4.86 0.30
C THR A 120 19.05 5.22 0.32
N ASN A 121 18.72 6.51 0.15
CA ASN A 121 17.35 6.98 0.05
C ASN A 121 16.64 6.44 -1.21
N ILE A 122 17.21 6.68 -2.40
CA ILE A 122 16.59 6.23 -3.66
C ILE A 122 16.51 4.70 -3.71
N SER A 123 17.52 3.99 -3.20
CA SER A 123 17.49 2.53 -3.07
C SER A 123 16.30 2.04 -2.23
N TYR A 124 16.09 2.66 -1.06
CA TYR A 124 14.99 2.30 -0.17
C TYR A 124 13.63 2.64 -0.78
N LEU A 125 13.48 3.83 -1.36
CA LEU A 125 12.22 4.28 -1.94
C LEU A 125 11.82 3.44 -3.15
N THR A 126 12.76 3.09 -4.03
CA THR A 126 12.48 2.18 -5.17
C THR A 126 12.03 0.79 -4.70
N ALA A 127 12.61 0.25 -3.62
CA ALA A 127 12.15 -1.00 -3.04
C ALA A 127 10.77 -0.87 -2.38
N GLY A 128 10.50 0.27 -1.76
CA GLY A 128 9.21 0.59 -1.14
C GLY A 128 8.08 0.72 -2.14
N ASP A 129 8.22 1.55 -3.18
CA ASP A 129 7.19 1.81 -4.19
C ASP A 129 6.94 0.58 -5.08
N ASN A 130 7.91 -0.33 -5.21
CA ASN A 130 7.63 -1.64 -5.84
C ASN A 130 6.81 -2.57 -4.93
N LEU A 131 6.94 -2.44 -3.60
CA LEU A 131 6.25 -3.29 -2.64
C LEU A 131 4.76 -2.91 -2.47
N VAL A 132 4.41 -1.63 -2.61
CA VAL A 132 3.02 -1.16 -2.49
C VAL A 132 2.06 -1.80 -3.52
N PRO A 133 2.32 -1.77 -4.85
CA PRO A 133 1.43 -2.36 -5.84
C PRO A 133 1.34 -3.88 -5.68
N ASP A 134 2.43 -4.56 -5.31
CA ASP A 134 2.42 -6.00 -5.02
C ASP A 134 1.53 -6.33 -3.81
N ASN A 135 1.56 -5.51 -2.77
CA ASN A 135 0.64 -5.67 -1.64
C ASN A 135 -0.81 -5.41 -2.06
N LEU A 136 -1.04 -4.37 -2.85
CA LEU A 136 -2.37 -4.07 -3.37
C LEU A 136 -2.91 -5.27 -4.13
N VAL A 137 -2.16 -5.84 -5.09
CA VAL A 137 -2.61 -6.97 -5.91
C VAL A 137 -2.81 -8.24 -5.08
N ASN A 138 -1.81 -8.61 -4.28
CA ASN A 138 -1.75 -9.92 -3.66
C ASN A 138 -2.52 -10.02 -2.35
N ALA A 139 -2.58 -8.94 -1.56
CA ALA A 139 -3.26 -8.91 -0.27
C ALA A 139 -4.57 -8.12 -0.32
N ILE A 140 -4.51 -6.80 -0.56
CA ILE A 140 -5.67 -5.91 -0.33
C ILE A 140 -6.80 -6.16 -1.34
N PHE A 141 -6.48 -6.21 -2.64
CA PHE A 141 -7.46 -6.18 -3.72
C PHE A 141 -8.39 -7.40 -3.74
N GLN A 142 -7.94 -8.52 -3.20
CA GLN A 142 -8.74 -9.75 -3.08
C GLN A 142 -9.90 -9.59 -2.09
N HIS A 143 -9.76 -8.70 -1.10
CA HIS A 143 -10.77 -8.48 -0.07
C HIS A 143 -11.79 -7.39 -0.45
N ILE A 144 -11.46 -6.53 -1.41
CA ILE A 144 -12.31 -5.37 -1.76
C ILE A 144 -13.46 -5.78 -2.68
N THR A 145 -14.68 -5.59 -2.20
CA THR A 145 -15.94 -5.94 -2.87
C THR A 145 -16.75 -4.73 -3.36
N ALA A 146 -16.17 -3.53 -3.38
CA ALA A 146 -16.80 -2.32 -3.93
C ALA A 146 -16.12 -1.94 -5.25
N ASN A 147 -16.88 -1.75 -6.32
CA ASN A 147 -16.32 -1.54 -7.66
C ASN A 147 -15.54 -0.22 -7.74
N GLU A 148 -16.07 0.86 -7.18
CA GLU A 148 -15.46 2.19 -7.15
C GLU A 148 -14.13 2.20 -6.39
N MET A 149 -14.00 1.44 -5.29
CA MET A 149 -12.73 1.28 -4.59
C MET A 149 -11.75 0.45 -5.41
N ARG A 150 -12.20 -0.64 -6.04
CA ARG A 150 -11.37 -1.42 -6.96
C ARG A 150 -10.89 -0.57 -8.15
N GLN A 151 -11.70 0.38 -8.63
CA GLN A 151 -11.29 1.31 -9.68
C GLN A 151 -10.19 2.25 -9.18
N TYR A 152 -10.36 2.81 -7.98
CA TYR A 152 -9.34 3.68 -7.39
C TYR A 152 -8.02 2.95 -7.12
N LEU A 153 -8.05 1.76 -6.52
CA LEU A 153 -6.81 1.02 -6.23
C LEU A 153 -6.01 0.63 -7.48
N ARG A 154 -6.66 0.44 -8.64
CA ARG A 154 -5.95 0.24 -9.91
C ARG A 154 -5.24 1.50 -10.38
N TRP A 155 -5.79 2.67 -10.05
CA TRP A 155 -5.13 3.94 -10.35
C TRP A 155 -3.91 4.15 -9.45
N VAL A 156 -4.04 3.84 -8.15
CA VAL A 156 -2.90 3.84 -7.23
C VAL A 156 -1.78 2.96 -7.78
N MET A 157 -2.07 1.71 -8.19
CA MET A 157 -1.06 0.84 -8.83
C MET A 157 -0.36 1.47 -10.05
N ALA A 158 -1.07 2.30 -10.82
CA ALA A 158 -0.49 3.00 -11.96
C ALA A 158 0.41 4.17 -11.51
N GLU A 159 0.03 4.88 -10.45
CA GLU A 159 0.85 5.92 -9.80
C GLU A 159 2.13 5.30 -9.21
N GLU A 160 2.04 4.19 -8.46
CA GLU A 160 3.20 3.45 -7.92
C GLU A 160 4.17 3.02 -9.04
N SER A 161 3.64 2.51 -10.15
CA SER A 161 4.45 2.12 -11.31
C SER A 161 5.18 3.32 -11.92
N ASN A 162 4.53 4.48 -11.94
CA ASN A 162 5.12 5.73 -12.41
C ASN A 162 6.18 6.27 -11.44
N HIS A 163 6.01 6.06 -10.13
CA HIS A 163 7.03 6.41 -9.13
C HIS A 163 8.30 5.60 -9.34
N VAL A 164 8.17 4.28 -9.59
CA VAL A 164 9.31 3.41 -9.91
C VAL A 164 10.03 3.88 -11.18
N GLU A 165 9.29 4.21 -12.24
CA GLU A 165 9.85 4.79 -13.47
C GLU A 165 10.62 6.08 -13.19
N SER A 166 10.14 6.92 -12.28
CA SER A 166 10.83 8.16 -11.92
C SER A 166 12.21 7.91 -11.31
N TYR A 167 12.36 6.88 -10.45
CA TYR A 167 13.66 6.56 -9.86
C TYR A 167 14.64 6.01 -10.90
N LEU A 168 14.15 5.16 -11.83
CA LEU A 168 14.93 4.68 -12.97
C LEU A 168 15.44 5.87 -13.79
N PHE A 169 14.53 6.77 -14.18
CA PHE A 169 14.85 7.94 -14.99
C PHE A 169 15.86 8.88 -14.31
N ILE A 170 15.78 9.06 -12.99
CA ILE A 170 16.75 9.87 -12.23
C ILE A 170 18.17 9.31 -12.37
N LEU A 171 18.35 8.01 -12.15
CA LEU A 171 19.68 7.39 -12.21
C LEU A 171 20.20 7.27 -13.66
N GLU A 172 19.34 6.95 -14.62
CA GLU A 172 19.69 6.97 -16.04
C GLU A 172 20.14 8.38 -16.47
N SER A 173 19.44 9.42 -16.02
CA SER A 173 19.80 10.81 -16.31
C SER A 173 21.18 11.19 -15.78
N PHE A 174 21.61 10.62 -14.66
CA PHE A 174 22.96 10.80 -14.11
C PHE A 174 24.04 10.12 -14.95
N GLY A 175 23.66 9.29 -15.92
CA GLY A 175 24.55 8.56 -16.82
C GLY A 175 24.97 7.21 -16.25
N LEU A 176 24.21 6.64 -15.31
CA LEU A 176 24.46 5.31 -14.77
C LEU A 176 23.88 4.24 -15.70
N ASP A 177 24.71 3.27 -16.05
CA ASP A 177 24.30 2.08 -16.77
C ASP A 177 23.60 1.07 -15.83
N GLU A 178 23.15 -0.07 -16.37
CA GLU A 178 22.48 -1.12 -15.60
C GLU A 178 23.30 -1.57 -14.38
N GLN A 179 24.63 -1.67 -14.53
CA GLN A 179 25.50 -2.08 -13.43
C GLN A 179 25.53 -1.01 -12.33
N GLY A 180 25.72 0.26 -12.67
CA GLY A 180 25.74 1.36 -11.72
C GLY A 180 24.40 1.58 -11.02
N GLN A 181 23.31 1.46 -11.77
CA GLN A 181 21.95 1.49 -11.22
C GLN A 181 21.71 0.32 -10.27
N GLY A 182 22.06 -0.90 -10.69
CA GLY A 182 21.91 -2.12 -9.89
C GLY A 182 22.67 -2.04 -8.57
N GLN A 183 23.88 -1.48 -8.56
CA GLN A 183 24.62 -1.24 -7.32
C GLN A 183 23.87 -0.33 -6.34
N ILE A 184 23.27 0.76 -6.84
CA ILE A 184 22.48 1.67 -5.99
C ILE A 184 21.20 0.99 -5.53
N PHE A 185 20.44 0.37 -6.43
CA PHE A 185 19.18 -0.31 -6.07
C PHE A 185 19.38 -1.48 -5.12
N ASN A 186 20.57 -2.08 -5.05
CA ASN A 186 20.87 -3.14 -4.09
C ASN A 186 21.16 -2.65 -2.66
N LEU A 187 21.48 -1.37 -2.45
CA LEU A 187 21.94 -0.86 -1.15
C LEU A 187 20.98 -1.10 0.01
N TYR A 188 19.66 -1.08 -0.22
CA TYR A 188 18.69 -1.37 0.84
C TYR A 188 18.84 -2.80 1.39
N GLN A 189 19.36 -3.74 0.59
CA GLN A 189 19.64 -5.13 1.00
C GLN A 189 20.96 -5.27 1.74
N GLU A 190 21.85 -4.29 1.64
CA GLU A 190 23.18 -4.29 2.27
C GLU A 190 23.14 -3.64 3.67
N LEU A 191 22.07 -2.91 3.99
CA LEU A 191 21.88 -2.23 5.26
C LEU A 191 20.83 -2.94 6.13
N PRO A 192 21.22 -3.58 7.25
CA PRO A 192 20.29 -4.37 8.07
C PRO A 192 19.05 -3.60 8.53
N ASP A 193 19.17 -2.30 8.81
CA ASP A 193 18.06 -1.49 9.30
C ASP A 193 17.07 -1.10 8.18
N LEU A 194 17.52 -1.01 6.93
CA LEU A 194 16.63 -0.84 5.77
C LEU A 194 15.90 -2.16 5.48
N VAL A 195 16.61 -3.30 5.47
CA VAL A 195 16.03 -4.64 5.32
C VAL A 195 14.95 -4.91 6.36
N LYS A 196 15.22 -4.63 7.64
CA LYS A 196 14.24 -4.80 8.72
C LYS A 196 12.98 -3.98 8.50
N LYS A 197 13.11 -2.74 7.99
CA LYS A 197 11.98 -1.83 7.76
C LYS A 197 11.08 -2.36 6.63
N VAL A 198 11.66 -2.82 5.52
CA VAL A 198 10.91 -3.47 4.41
C VAL A 198 10.26 -4.78 4.88
N ASN A 199 11.00 -5.63 5.60
CA ASN A 199 10.49 -6.91 6.10
C ASN A 199 9.37 -6.75 7.13
N TRP A 200 9.31 -5.63 7.84
CA TRP A 200 8.22 -5.33 8.76
C TRP A 200 6.89 -5.22 8.00
N ASN A 201 6.84 -4.49 6.88
CA ASN A 201 5.65 -4.42 6.03
C ASN A 201 5.29 -5.79 5.42
N LEU A 202 6.28 -6.51 4.86
CA LEU A 202 6.08 -7.85 4.31
C LEU A 202 5.47 -8.84 5.31
N THR A 203 5.75 -8.69 6.61
CA THR A 203 5.18 -9.54 7.64
C THR A 203 3.64 -9.46 7.66
N PHE A 204 3.06 -8.30 7.36
CA PHE A 204 1.61 -8.11 7.36
C PHE A 204 0.98 -8.59 6.06
N SER A 205 1.56 -8.27 4.90
CA SER A 205 1.11 -8.78 3.61
C SER A 205 1.09 -10.31 3.61
N ASN A 206 2.17 -10.92 4.10
CA ASN A 206 2.28 -12.38 4.20
C ASN A 206 1.26 -12.99 5.16
N LYS A 207 0.84 -12.29 6.23
CA LYS A 207 -0.24 -12.77 7.10
C LYS A 207 -1.59 -12.79 6.38
N VAL A 208 -1.86 -11.83 5.48
CA VAL A 208 -3.08 -11.81 4.68
C VAL A 208 -3.03 -12.89 3.61
N VAL A 209 -1.96 -12.92 2.83
CA VAL A 209 -1.79 -13.84 1.68
C VAL A 209 -1.80 -15.31 2.12
N ASN A 210 -1.17 -15.64 3.25
CA ASN A 210 -1.08 -17.01 3.75
C ASN A 210 -2.21 -17.37 4.73
N SER A 211 -3.25 -16.55 4.84
CA SER A 211 -4.37 -16.81 5.75
C SER A 211 -5.36 -17.83 5.16
N ASP A 212 -5.66 -18.87 5.91
CA ASP A 212 -6.77 -19.79 5.59
C ASP A 212 -8.14 -19.26 6.05
N ALA A 213 -8.17 -18.08 6.68
CA ALA A 213 -9.41 -17.50 7.17
C ALA A 213 -10.35 -17.15 5.99
N PRO A 214 -11.63 -17.55 6.03
CA PRO A 214 -12.56 -17.23 4.96
C PRO A 214 -12.67 -15.72 4.73
N LEU A 215 -12.60 -15.29 3.46
CA LEU A 215 -12.78 -13.87 3.10
C LEU A 215 -14.05 -13.29 3.73
N GLY A 216 -13.95 -12.07 4.23
CA GLY A 216 -15.04 -11.38 4.92
C GLY A 216 -15.39 -11.92 6.32
N SER A 217 -14.62 -12.87 6.86
CA SER A 217 -14.67 -13.23 8.29
C SER A 217 -13.95 -12.18 9.14
N ASP A 218 -14.29 -12.10 10.43
CA ASP A 218 -13.62 -11.19 11.37
C ASP A 218 -12.12 -11.45 11.47
N GLU A 219 -11.69 -12.71 11.36
CA GLU A 219 -10.27 -13.09 11.36
C GLU A 219 -9.54 -12.56 10.12
N ALA A 220 -10.09 -12.81 8.92
CA ALA A 220 -9.54 -12.30 7.67
C ALA A 220 -9.52 -10.76 7.64
N ASN A 221 -10.60 -10.13 8.12
CA ASN A 221 -10.71 -8.67 8.17
C ASN A 221 -9.75 -8.05 9.19
N ARG A 222 -9.43 -8.74 10.30
CA ARG A 222 -8.41 -8.30 11.26
C ARG A 222 -6.99 -8.37 10.69
N ALA A 223 -6.67 -9.45 9.96
CA ALA A 223 -5.39 -9.57 9.27
C ALA A 223 -5.23 -8.46 8.21
N LEU A 224 -6.26 -8.24 7.39
CA LEU A 224 -6.30 -7.15 6.42
C LEU A 224 -6.15 -5.78 7.08
N LEU A 225 -6.76 -5.57 8.24
CA LEU A 225 -6.68 -4.30 8.95
C LEU A 225 -5.28 -4.02 9.49
N GLU A 226 -4.56 -5.02 10.03
CA GLU A 226 -3.14 -4.84 10.39
C GLU A 226 -2.27 -4.54 9.17
N ASP A 227 -2.53 -5.18 8.03
CA ASP A 227 -1.86 -4.88 6.75
C ASP A 227 -2.10 -3.43 6.30
N LEU A 228 -3.37 -3.01 6.21
CA LEU A 228 -3.74 -1.65 5.86
C LEU A 228 -3.14 -0.61 6.82
N LEU A 229 -3.08 -0.90 8.13
CA LEU A 229 -2.41 -0.03 9.09
C LEU A 229 -0.91 0.08 8.82
N SER A 230 -0.24 -1.03 8.48
CA SER A 230 1.18 -1.05 8.18
C SER A 230 1.52 -0.25 6.92
N TYR A 231 0.69 -0.34 5.87
CA TYR A 231 0.87 0.42 4.63
C TYR A 231 0.43 1.88 4.78
N TYR A 232 -0.60 2.17 5.58
CA TYR A 232 -0.92 3.55 5.94
C TYR A 232 0.25 4.23 6.67
N ILE A 233 0.93 3.51 7.57
CA ILE A 233 2.16 4.00 8.19
C ILE A 233 3.29 4.12 7.16
N PHE A 234 3.40 3.20 6.21
CA PHE A 234 4.41 3.24 5.15
C PHE A 234 4.31 4.54 4.35
N GLU A 235 3.14 4.81 3.77
CA GLU A 235 2.87 5.95 2.90
C GLU A 235 2.75 7.28 3.66
N TYR A 236 2.19 7.27 4.88
CA TYR A 236 1.98 8.51 5.66
C TYR A 236 3.17 8.89 6.55
N LEU A 237 4.02 7.93 6.94
CA LEU A 237 5.14 8.16 7.86
C LEU A 237 6.49 7.92 7.18
N PHE A 238 6.77 6.72 6.66
CA PHE A 238 8.10 6.42 6.13
C PHE A 238 8.43 7.19 4.86
N PHE A 239 7.49 7.31 3.91
CA PHE A 239 7.73 8.02 2.65
C PHE A 239 7.96 9.53 2.83
N PRO A 240 7.11 10.31 3.53
CA PRO A 240 7.39 11.73 3.78
C PRO A 240 8.72 11.98 4.50
N LEU A 241 9.11 11.08 5.41
CA LEU A 241 10.42 11.08 6.03
C LEU A 241 11.52 10.81 5.01
N GLY A 242 11.37 9.82 4.13
CA GLY A 242 12.26 9.59 2.99
C GLY A 242 12.41 10.83 2.10
N PHE A 243 11.31 11.43 1.67
CA PHE A 243 11.33 12.61 0.80
C PHE A 243 12.02 13.82 1.46
N SER A 244 11.83 14.00 2.77
CA SER A 244 12.46 15.08 3.52
C SER A 244 13.99 15.09 3.43
N GLN A 245 14.62 13.93 3.20
CA GLN A 245 16.07 13.80 3.03
C GLN A 245 16.53 14.51 1.74
N ILE A 246 15.81 14.33 0.63
CA ILE A 246 16.11 14.96 -0.65
C ILE A 246 15.68 16.43 -0.65
N PHE A 247 14.55 16.77 -0.03
CA PHE A 247 14.14 18.17 0.14
C PHE A 247 15.17 18.97 0.93
N ALA A 248 15.81 18.38 1.95
CA ALA A 248 16.89 19.04 2.68
C ALA A 248 18.09 19.38 1.78
N LEU A 249 18.45 18.50 0.83
CA LEU A 249 19.47 18.78 -0.19
C LEU A 249 19.03 19.92 -1.12
N ALA A 250 17.79 19.90 -1.60
CA ALA A 250 17.24 20.91 -2.50
C ALA A 250 17.23 22.32 -1.89
N ARG A 251 16.96 22.44 -0.59
CA ARG A 251 17.06 23.70 0.16
C ARG A 251 18.47 24.28 0.16
N LYS A 252 19.49 23.44 -0.05
CA LYS A 252 20.90 23.84 -0.20
C LYS A 252 21.33 23.97 -1.66
N GLY A 253 20.38 23.97 -2.59
CA GLY A 253 20.64 24.09 -4.01
C GLY A 253 21.10 22.79 -4.68
N LYS A 254 20.92 21.64 -4.01
CA LYS A 254 21.39 20.34 -4.50
C LYS A 254 20.23 19.45 -4.94
N LEU A 255 20.34 18.78 -6.08
CA LEU A 255 19.36 17.82 -6.58
C LEU A 255 17.92 18.37 -6.64
N ARG A 256 17.75 19.57 -7.20
CA ARG A 256 16.45 20.28 -7.19
C ARG A 256 15.42 19.61 -8.11
N ASN A 257 15.88 18.98 -9.19
CA ASN A 257 14.99 18.34 -10.16
C ASN A 257 14.57 16.94 -9.66
N THR A 258 15.46 16.21 -8.99
CA THR A 258 15.11 15.04 -8.18
C THR A 258 14.09 15.42 -7.10
N ALA A 259 14.30 16.52 -6.36
CA ALA A 259 13.33 16.98 -5.38
C ALA A 259 11.98 17.36 -6.00
N GLN A 260 11.97 17.92 -7.21
CA GLN A 260 10.72 18.20 -7.92
C GLN A 260 9.95 16.90 -8.25
N GLN A 261 10.64 15.85 -8.71
CA GLN A 261 10.02 14.52 -8.89
C GLN A 261 9.44 14.01 -7.56
N TYR A 262 10.20 14.12 -6.47
CA TYR A 262 9.75 13.68 -5.15
C TYR A 262 8.56 14.49 -4.62
N SER A 263 8.44 15.77 -4.99
CA SER A 263 7.25 16.57 -4.69
C SER A 263 6.00 16.07 -5.41
N TYR A 264 6.13 15.57 -6.64
CA TYR A 264 5.01 14.92 -7.35
C TYR A 264 4.63 13.60 -6.69
N ILE A 265 5.61 12.74 -6.40
CA ILE A 265 5.40 11.48 -5.65
C ILE A 265 4.70 11.79 -4.33
N TRP A 266 5.20 12.76 -3.55
CA TRP A 266 4.61 13.11 -2.26
C TRP A 266 3.15 13.61 -2.35
N ARG A 267 2.79 14.33 -3.41
CA ARG A 267 1.39 14.73 -3.66
C ARG A 267 0.50 13.51 -3.93
N ASP A 268 1.01 12.53 -4.65
CA ASP A 268 0.30 11.28 -4.93
C ASP A 268 0.16 10.48 -3.62
N GLU A 269 1.24 10.35 -2.82
CA GLU A 269 1.24 9.71 -1.49
C GLU A 269 0.29 10.35 -0.48
N ALA A 270 0.12 11.68 -0.55
CA ALA A 270 -0.88 12.37 0.27
C ALA A 270 -2.31 11.92 -0.08
N SER A 271 -2.57 11.64 -1.37
CA SER A 271 -3.84 11.08 -1.84
C SER A 271 -3.99 9.61 -1.44
N HIS A 272 -2.94 8.80 -1.62
CA HIS A 272 -2.91 7.37 -1.26
C HIS A 272 -3.22 7.18 0.22
N SER A 273 -2.42 7.81 1.09
CA SER A 273 -2.57 7.72 2.55
C SER A 273 -3.91 8.28 3.05
N SER A 274 -4.42 9.36 2.44
CA SER A 274 -5.75 9.91 2.74
C SER A 274 -6.86 8.92 2.41
N ASN A 275 -6.76 8.22 1.28
CA ASN A 275 -7.70 7.17 0.94
C ASN A 275 -7.50 5.89 1.77
N GLY A 276 -6.26 5.51 2.10
CA GLY A 276 -5.96 4.40 3.00
C GLY A 276 -6.60 4.60 4.37
N LEU A 277 -6.51 5.80 4.93
CA LEU A 277 -7.23 6.17 6.16
C LEU A 277 -8.74 6.08 6.00
N TRP A 278 -9.29 6.55 4.87
CA TRP A 278 -10.72 6.41 4.58
C TRP A 278 -11.14 4.94 4.53
N LEU A 279 -10.35 4.09 3.88
CA LEU A 279 -10.60 2.65 3.75
C LEU A 279 -10.60 1.96 5.12
N ILE A 280 -9.59 2.24 5.97
CA ILE A 280 -9.52 1.75 7.35
C ILE A 280 -10.78 2.16 8.13
N LYS A 281 -11.18 3.44 8.07
CA LYS A 281 -12.37 3.94 8.76
C LYS A 281 -13.66 3.30 8.23
N GLN A 282 -13.79 3.10 6.93
CA GLN A 282 -14.97 2.49 6.35
C GLN A 282 -15.08 1.00 6.71
N ILE A 283 -13.97 0.25 6.70
CA ILE A 283 -13.94 -1.15 7.13
C ILE A 283 -14.38 -1.27 8.60
N THR A 284 -13.81 -0.44 9.48
CA THR A 284 -14.12 -0.47 10.92
C THR A 284 -15.55 0.00 11.21
N GLN A 285 -16.09 0.94 10.43
CA GLN A 285 -17.49 1.35 10.52
C GLN A 285 -18.46 0.23 10.09
N GLU A 286 -18.18 -0.47 8.99
CA GLU A 286 -19.03 -1.56 8.49
C GLU A 286 -18.88 -2.87 9.28
N ASN A 287 -17.77 -3.01 10.02
CA ASN A 287 -17.40 -4.21 10.76
C ASN A 287 -16.87 -3.83 12.16
N PRO A 288 -17.70 -3.29 13.07
CA PRO A 288 -17.23 -2.73 14.34
C PRO A 288 -16.54 -3.74 15.27
N SER A 289 -16.81 -5.05 15.10
CA SER A 289 -16.15 -6.10 15.87
C SER A 289 -14.64 -6.19 15.63
N VAL A 290 -14.13 -5.73 14.48
CA VAL A 290 -12.70 -5.79 14.18
C VAL A 290 -11.89 -4.66 14.81
N TRP A 291 -12.55 -3.58 15.28
CA TRP A 291 -11.92 -2.39 15.89
C TRP A 291 -12.10 -2.31 17.41
N ASP A 292 -11.97 -3.44 18.09
CA ASP A 292 -12.04 -3.51 19.55
C ASP A 292 -10.80 -2.90 20.23
N ALA A 293 -10.82 -2.85 21.57
CA ALA A 293 -9.71 -2.29 22.36
C ALA A 293 -8.36 -2.98 22.07
N ALA A 294 -8.38 -4.29 21.84
CA ALA A 294 -7.17 -5.04 21.50
C ALA A 294 -6.58 -4.60 20.15
N MET A 295 -7.42 -4.40 19.12
CA MET A 295 -6.95 -3.88 17.83
C MET A 295 -6.47 -2.43 17.93
N GLN A 296 -7.12 -1.59 18.75
CA GLN A 296 -6.67 -0.21 18.98
C GLN A 296 -5.30 -0.16 19.68
N ASP A 297 -5.07 -1.01 20.68
CA ASP A 297 -3.76 -1.15 21.33
C ASP A 297 -2.71 -1.70 20.36
N ARG A 298 -3.09 -2.66 19.51
CA ARG A 298 -2.22 -3.18 18.45
C ARG A 298 -1.84 -2.08 17.45
N ALA A 299 -2.79 -1.26 17.00
CA ALA A 299 -2.53 -0.15 16.10
C ALA A 299 -1.55 0.87 16.72
N ARG A 300 -1.70 1.21 18.01
CA ARG A 300 -0.73 2.07 18.72
C ARG A 300 0.66 1.41 18.81
N ALA A 301 0.72 0.10 19.02
CA ALA A 301 1.99 -0.63 19.04
C ALA A 301 2.69 -0.59 17.68
N LEU A 302 1.96 -0.77 16.57
CA LEU A 302 2.49 -0.66 15.20
C LEU A 302 3.12 0.71 14.95
N VAL A 303 2.46 1.79 15.34
CA VAL A 303 3.00 3.16 15.19
C VAL A 303 4.30 3.32 15.98
N ASN A 304 4.36 2.79 17.21
CA ASN A 304 5.57 2.84 18.02
C ASN A 304 6.72 1.99 17.44
N GLU A 305 6.41 0.80 16.90
CA GLU A 305 7.36 -0.05 16.18
C GLU A 305 7.93 0.69 14.97
N ALA A 306 7.08 1.34 14.18
CA ALA A 306 7.49 2.12 13.02
C ALA A 306 8.46 3.24 13.38
N VAL A 307 8.22 4.01 14.45
CA VAL A 307 9.16 5.04 14.89
C VAL A 307 10.53 4.47 15.30
N LYS A 308 10.56 3.27 15.89
CA LYS A 308 11.83 2.59 16.23
C LYS A 308 12.58 2.17 14.97
N LEU A 309 11.88 1.60 13.99
CA LEU A 309 12.46 1.23 12.70
C LEU A 309 12.99 2.45 11.97
N GLU A 310 12.23 3.55 11.96
CA GLU A 310 12.63 4.79 11.31
C GLU A 310 13.83 5.45 12.04
N THR A 311 13.89 5.33 13.37
CA THR A 311 15.05 5.79 14.14
C THR A 311 16.31 5.02 13.76
N ALA A 312 16.22 3.69 13.63
CA ALA A 312 17.36 2.87 13.20
C ALA A 312 17.76 3.20 11.75
N HIS A 313 16.78 3.34 10.85
CA HIS A 313 17.00 3.77 9.48
C HIS A 313 17.73 5.12 9.41
N ALA A 314 17.28 6.11 10.19
CA ALA A 314 17.89 7.44 10.23
C ALA A 314 19.38 7.38 10.61
N HIS A 315 19.76 6.51 11.55
CA HIS A 315 21.15 6.31 11.93
C HIS A 315 21.97 5.58 10.86
N ALA A 316 21.38 4.66 10.10
CA ALA A 316 22.07 3.96 9.02
C ALA A 316 22.35 4.88 7.81
N VAL A 317 21.40 5.75 7.46
CA VAL A 317 21.53 6.64 6.29
C VAL A 317 22.23 7.97 6.62
N MET A 318 22.30 8.34 7.91
CA MET A 318 23.03 9.51 8.41
C MET A 318 23.96 9.13 9.59
N PRO A 319 25.00 8.31 9.37
CA PRO A 319 25.85 7.78 10.43
C PRO A 319 26.59 8.86 11.23
N ASP A 320 26.96 9.97 10.58
CA ASP A 320 27.68 11.09 11.21
C ASP A 320 26.76 12.11 11.91
N GLY A 321 25.50 11.74 12.15
CA GLY A 321 24.54 12.56 12.90
C GLY A 321 23.69 13.52 12.05
N GLY A 322 23.80 13.45 10.72
CA GLY A 322 22.99 14.21 9.78
C GLY A 322 23.81 14.91 8.69
N ILE A 323 23.10 15.63 7.83
CA ILE A 323 23.70 16.57 6.87
C ILE A 323 23.35 18.01 7.23
N LEU A 324 24.02 18.99 6.61
CA LEU A 324 23.72 20.40 6.85
C LEU A 324 22.26 20.74 6.50
N GLY A 325 21.47 21.10 7.51
CA GLY A 325 20.04 21.40 7.35
C GLY A 325 19.11 20.23 7.71
N LEU A 326 19.66 19.03 7.96
CA LEU A 326 18.91 17.87 8.44
C LEU A 326 19.69 17.09 9.51
N PRO A 327 19.73 17.57 10.77
CA PRO A 327 20.28 16.79 11.87
C PRO A 327 19.42 15.55 12.13
N VAL A 328 20.04 14.40 12.40
CA VAL A 328 19.35 13.13 12.66
C VAL A 328 18.34 13.25 13.83
N LYS A 329 18.66 14.06 14.84
CA LYS A 329 17.77 14.33 15.98
C LYS A 329 16.48 15.05 15.55
N THR A 330 16.58 15.98 14.61
CA THR A 330 15.43 16.71 14.06
C THR A 330 14.58 15.78 13.20
N TYR A 331 15.22 14.95 12.39
CA TYR A 331 14.56 13.90 11.59
C TYR A 331 13.75 12.93 12.47
N ILE A 332 14.36 12.39 13.53
CA ILE A 332 13.68 11.50 14.48
C ILE A 332 12.55 12.22 15.23
N LYS A 333 12.72 13.50 15.56
CA LYS A 333 11.63 14.30 16.16
C LYS A 333 10.46 14.45 15.17
N PHE A 334 10.74 14.61 13.88
CA PHE A 334 9.70 14.64 12.84
C PHE A 334 8.99 13.29 12.71
N ALA A 335 9.71 12.16 12.76
CA ALA A 335 9.11 10.82 12.78
C ALA A 335 8.08 10.68 13.92
N LYS A 336 8.43 11.16 15.12
CA LYS A 336 7.54 11.15 16.30
C LYS A 336 6.34 12.09 16.14
N PHE A 337 6.52 13.24 15.51
CA PHE A 337 5.43 14.17 15.18
C PHE A 337 4.43 13.53 14.22
N VAL A 338 4.90 12.91 13.13
CA VAL A 338 4.04 12.22 12.16
C VAL A 338 3.36 11.01 12.81
N ALA A 339 4.04 10.27 13.67
CA ALA A 339 3.45 9.17 14.43
C ALA A 339 2.28 9.61 15.33
N ASP A 340 2.40 10.75 16.01
CA ASP A 340 1.29 11.33 16.79
C ASP A 340 0.11 11.73 15.89
N ASN A 341 0.37 12.20 14.67
CA ASN A 341 -0.66 12.48 13.67
C ASN A 341 -1.35 11.18 13.19
N VAL A 342 -0.61 10.09 12.95
CA VAL A 342 -1.19 8.77 12.65
C VAL A 342 -2.14 8.34 13.76
N CYS A 343 -1.71 8.41 15.03
CA CYS A 343 -2.57 8.09 16.17
C CYS A 343 -3.83 8.97 16.19
N LYS A 344 -3.68 10.29 16.03
CA LYS A 344 -4.81 11.23 16.01
C LYS A 344 -5.80 10.92 14.88
N ASN A 345 -5.31 10.65 13.68
CA ASN A 345 -6.12 10.34 12.50
C ASN A 345 -6.96 9.07 12.70
N LEU A 346 -6.43 8.10 13.45
CA LEU A 346 -7.11 6.85 13.86
C LEU A 346 -7.98 7.00 15.11
N GLY A 347 -8.06 8.19 15.73
CA GLY A 347 -8.82 8.40 16.97
C GLY A 347 -8.14 7.82 18.23
N LEU A 348 -6.84 7.57 18.16
CA LEU A 348 -6.03 6.96 19.22
C LEU A 348 -5.27 8.03 20.02
N LYS A 349 -4.95 7.72 21.27
CA LYS A 349 -4.12 8.62 22.11
C LYS A 349 -2.70 8.73 21.53
N PRO A 350 -2.15 9.96 21.40
CA PRO A 350 -0.76 10.18 20.98
C PRO A 350 0.26 9.41 21.81
N LEU A 351 1.43 9.17 21.24
CA LEU A 351 2.53 8.40 21.84
C LEU A 351 3.65 9.29 22.38
N PHE A 352 3.98 10.38 21.67
CA PHE A 352 5.21 11.15 21.91
C PHE A 352 4.95 12.58 22.39
N GLY A 353 3.74 13.12 22.18
CA GLY A 353 3.35 14.44 22.62
C GLY A 353 4.03 15.59 21.86
N ILE A 354 4.48 15.37 20.63
CA ILE A 354 5.14 16.39 19.82
C ILE A 354 4.08 17.31 19.20
N ARG A 355 4.00 18.56 19.66
CA ARG A 355 2.97 19.52 19.22
C ARG A 355 3.37 20.39 18.04
N GLU A 356 4.66 20.70 17.94
CA GLU A 356 5.20 21.61 16.93
C GLU A 356 5.90 20.82 15.83
N HIS A 357 5.66 21.23 14.58
CA HIS A 357 6.28 20.61 13.41
C HIS A 357 7.80 20.83 13.44
N PRO A 358 8.64 19.77 13.53
CA PRO A 358 10.10 19.93 13.68
C PRO A 358 10.83 20.43 12.43
N MET A 359 10.21 20.28 11.25
CA MET A 359 10.75 20.68 9.95
C MET A 359 9.70 21.47 9.15
N PRO A 360 9.24 22.64 9.63
CA PRO A 360 8.10 23.35 9.03
C PRO A 360 8.35 23.79 7.59
N TRP A 361 9.63 23.87 7.19
CA TRP A 361 10.03 24.15 5.82
C TRP A 361 9.63 23.07 4.81
N ILE A 362 9.25 21.87 5.25
CA ILE A 362 8.88 20.79 4.33
C ILE A 362 7.64 21.16 3.50
N SER A 363 6.77 22.03 4.02
CA SER A 363 5.59 22.53 3.31
C SER A 363 5.91 23.34 2.05
N GLU A 364 7.16 23.81 1.88
CA GLU A 364 7.61 24.45 0.63
C GLU A 364 7.63 23.48 -0.56
N TYR A 365 7.63 22.17 -0.29
CA TYR A 365 7.67 21.09 -1.28
C TYR A 365 6.31 20.41 -1.47
N GLU A 366 5.29 20.81 -0.71
CA GLU A 366 3.92 20.34 -0.88
C GLU A 366 3.30 21.01 -2.13
N LEU A 367 2.92 20.19 -3.11
CA LEU A 367 2.19 20.69 -4.27
C LEU A 367 0.70 20.77 -3.95
N ASN A 368 0.13 21.98 -4.02
CA ASN A 368 -1.32 22.14 -3.95
C ASN A 368 -1.98 21.50 -5.20
N HIS A 369 -3.16 20.92 -5.02
CA HIS A 369 -3.94 20.29 -6.12
C HIS A 369 -4.29 21.23 -7.29
N GLU A 370 -4.07 22.55 -7.17
CA GLU A 370 -4.50 23.57 -8.12
C GLU A 370 -3.39 24.14 -9.03
N VAL A 371 -2.15 23.65 -8.98
CA VAL A 371 -1.11 24.20 -9.86
C VAL A 371 -1.31 23.70 -11.29
N ASN A 372 -2.04 24.49 -12.09
CA ASN A 372 -2.24 24.31 -13.52
C ASN A 372 -0.89 24.11 -14.22
N PHE A 373 -0.72 22.92 -14.77
CA PHE A 373 0.44 22.41 -15.51
C PHE A 373 0.80 23.23 -16.79
N PHE A 374 0.13 24.37 -17.04
CA PHE A 374 0.24 25.16 -18.27
C PHE A 374 0.89 26.55 -18.13
N GLU A 375 1.25 27.02 -16.94
CA GLU A 375 1.84 28.37 -16.81
C GLU A 375 3.37 28.40 -17.08
N GLY A 376 3.99 27.25 -17.32
CA GLY A 376 5.41 27.11 -17.60
C GLY A 376 5.75 26.84 -19.07
N ARG A 377 5.53 27.82 -19.96
CA ARG A 377 6.00 27.91 -21.37
C ARG A 377 5.34 26.99 -22.42
N VAL A 378 4.44 27.57 -23.22
CA VAL A 378 4.46 27.40 -24.69
C VAL A 378 4.20 28.77 -25.33
N ARG A 379 5.23 29.30 -26.01
CA ARG A 379 5.08 30.42 -26.94
C ARG A 379 4.22 29.94 -28.12
N GLU A 380 3.26 30.77 -28.49
CA GLU A 380 2.37 30.62 -29.64
C GLU A 380 3.05 29.99 -30.86
N TYR A 381 2.44 28.91 -31.36
CA TYR A 381 2.25 28.69 -32.79
C TYR A 381 0.86 28.06 -32.95
N GLN A 382 -0.18 28.88 -32.87
CA GLN A 382 -1.44 28.55 -33.52
C GLN A 382 -1.21 28.69 -35.02
N THR A 383 -1.17 27.55 -35.71
CA THR A 383 -1.32 27.48 -37.16
C THR A 383 -2.64 28.15 -37.53
N GLY A 384 -2.53 29.16 -38.40
CA GLY A 384 -3.62 30.04 -38.80
C GLY A 384 -4.82 29.29 -39.37
N THR A 385 -5.98 29.66 -38.82
CA THR A 385 -7.28 29.91 -39.44
C THR A 385 -7.47 29.39 -40.88
N GLN A 386 -8.42 28.47 -41.04
CA GLN A 386 -9.06 28.19 -42.33
C GLN A 386 -9.77 29.46 -42.83
N LEU A 387 -9.36 29.96 -44.00
CA LEU A 387 -10.09 30.96 -44.78
C LEU A 387 -11.19 30.25 -45.58
N THR A 388 -12.45 30.54 -45.25
CA THR A 388 -13.58 30.36 -46.18
C THR A 388 -13.64 31.54 -47.12
N TRP A 389 -13.74 31.26 -48.42
CA TRP A 389 -14.13 32.23 -49.44
C TRP A 389 -15.55 31.89 -49.93
N ASP A 390 -16.31 32.93 -50.26
CA ASP A 390 -17.75 32.92 -50.61
C ASP A 390 -18.17 31.87 -51.65
#